data_AF-A0A1B8W4A7-F1
#
_entry.id   AF-A0A1B8W4A7-F1
#
_cell.length_a   1.000
_cell.length_b   1.000
_cell.length_c   1.000
_cell.angle_alpha   90.00
_cell.angle_beta   90.00
_cell.angle_gamma   90.00
#
_symmetry.space_group_name_H-M   'P 1'
#
loop_
_entity.id
_entity.type
_entity.pdbx_description
1 polymer ?
#
loop_
_entity_poly.entity_id
_entity_poly.type
_entity_poly.pdbx_seq_one_letter_code
_entity_poly.pdbx_strand_id
1 'polypeptide(L)'
;MEDQPFVSEKGSLPDLWFTVLWAHAVSAGIGLAIGWLQLIKRLRHRSPNVHRLIGYVYSMMIVIGGITGLYLAFYAEGGWIAKLGFGALSLAWLYSLFRSLKSIIVNRDPAEHGRWMIRNYALTCAAITLRIYTALAAVLFGLTDTNDTFIVIAWLCWVPNLLFVELLFNKKKPKRRMPQPRQHARL
;
A
#
# COMPACT_ATOMS: atom_id res chain seq x y z
N MET A 1 -26.07 23.81 0.79
CA MET A 1 -25.04 22.75 0.78
C MET A 1 -24.13 23.12 -0.36
N GLU A 2 -22.99 23.75 -0.06
CA GLU A 2 -22.08 24.29 -1.07
C GLU A 2 -21.51 23.18 -1.96
N ASP A 3 -21.83 23.28 -3.24
CA ASP A 3 -21.33 22.44 -4.30
C ASP A 3 -19.80 22.59 -4.37
N GLN A 4 -19.09 21.52 -4.04
CA GLN A 4 -17.64 21.47 -4.09
C GLN A 4 -17.20 21.62 -5.57
N PRO A 5 -16.41 22.65 -5.93
CA PRO A 5 -16.06 22.97 -7.33
C PRO A 5 -15.29 21.83 -8.03
N PHE A 6 -14.67 20.92 -7.27
CA PHE A 6 -14.02 19.72 -7.79
C PHE A 6 -14.97 18.76 -8.53
N VAL A 7 -16.27 18.76 -8.22
CA VAL A 7 -17.25 17.86 -8.86
C VAL A 7 -17.73 18.41 -10.20
N SER A 8 -17.88 19.73 -10.32
CA SER A 8 -18.41 20.38 -11.52
C SER A 8 -17.41 20.44 -12.68
N GLU A 9 -16.10 20.41 -12.41
CA GLU A 9 -15.06 20.47 -13.45
C GLU A 9 -14.93 19.15 -14.24
N LYS A 10 -15.45 18.04 -13.70
CA LYS A 10 -15.46 16.70 -14.33
C LYS A 10 -16.77 16.37 -15.05
N GLY A 11 -17.44 17.38 -15.62
CA GLY A 11 -18.77 17.31 -16.25
C GLY A 11 -18.92 16.43 -17.50
N SER A 12 -18.02 15.47 -17.75
CA SER A 12 -18.07 14.57 -18.92
C SER A 12 -17.45 13.18 -18.69
N LEU A 13 -17.18 12.75 -17.45
CA LEU A 13 -16.72 11.38 -17.19
C LEU A 13 -17.93 10.42 -17.10
N PRO A 14 -17.86 9.21 -17.69
CA PRO A 14 -18.96 8.25 -17.64
C PRO A 14 -19.28 7.86 -16.19
N ASP A 15 -20.55 7.57 -15.87
CA ASP A 15 -21.04 7.13 -14.53
C ASP A 15 -20.17 6.04 -13.89
N LEU A 16 -19.52 5.24 -14.74
CA LEU A 16 -18.54 4.24 -14.36
C LEU A 16 -17.36 4.81 -13.55
N TRP A 17 -16.83 5.99 -13.90
CA TRP A 17 -15.68 6.57 -13.20
C TRP A 17 -16.01 6.91 -11.75
N PHE A 18 -17.17 7.53 -11.51
CA PHE A 18 -17.63 7.83 -10.15
C PHE A 18 -17.90 6.56 -9.35
N THR A 19 -18.53 5.57 -9.98
CA THR A 19 -18.76 4.25 -9.36
C THR A 19 -17.44 3.59 -8.96
N VAL A 20 -16.44 3.62 -9.85
CA VAL A 20 -15.12 3.06 -9.60
C VAL A 20 -14.37 3.85 -8.51
N LEU A 21 -14.49 5.18 -8.49
CA LEU A 21 -13.92 6.02 -7.44
C LEU A 21 -14.48 5.66 -6.07
N TRP A 22 -15.79 5.54 -5.94
CA TRP A 22 -16.45 5.15 -4.70
C TRP A 22 -16.05 3.75 -4.27
N ALA A 23 -16.05 2.79 -5.20
CA ALA A 23 -15.60 1.43 -4.95
C ALA A 23 -14.14 1.39 -4.45
N HIS A 24 -13.25 2.17 -5.06
CA HIS A 24 -11.87 2.32 -4.62
C HIS A 24 -11.79 2.94 -3.22
N ALA A 25 -12.44 4.07 -3.00
CA ALA A 25 -12.37 4.81 -1.74
C ALA A 25 -12.88 3.97 -0.55
N VAL A 26 -14.02 3.30 -0.71
CA VAL A 26 -14.60 2.45 0.33
C VAL A 26 -13.72 1.22 0.58
N SER A 27 -13.30 0.52 -0.47
CA SER A 27 -12.47 -0.68 -0.30
C SER A 27 -11.09 -0.36 0.27
N ALA A 28 -10.40 0.67 -0.23
CA ALA A 28 -9.12 1.12 0.31
C ALA A 28 -9.24 1.63 1.75
N GLY A 29 -10.32 2.36 2.07
CA GLY A 29 -10.61 2.83 3.42
C GLY A 29 -10.82 1.70 4.42
N ILE A 30 -11.65 0.71 4.06
CA ILE A 30 -11.85 -0.49 4.88
C ILE A 30 -10.55 -1.27 5.03
N GLY A 31 -9.82 -1.49 3.92
CA GLY A 31 -8.54 -2.20 3.92
C GLY A 31 -7.51 -1.54 4.85
N LEU A 32 -7.43 -0.21 4.84
CA LEU A 32 -6.57 0.56 5.75
C LEU A 32 -7.01 0.39 7.22
N ALA A 33 -8.31 0.49 7.48
CA ALA A 33 -8.88 0.42 8.83
C ALA A 33 -8.72 -0.95 9.49
N ILE A 34 -8.76 -2.05 8.71
CA ILE A 34 -8.61 -3.41 9.26
C ILE A 34 -7.19 -3.97 9.10
N GLY A 35 -6.37 -3.39 8.23
CA GLY A 35 -5.05 -3.92 7.90
C GLY A 35 -4.06 -3.92 9.07
N TRP A 36 -4.14 -2.94 9.98
CA TRP A 36 -3.27 -2.91 11.16
C TRP A 36 -3.53 -4.10 12.11
N LEU A 37 -4.78 -4.59 12.17
CA LEU A 37 -5.16 -5.77 12.97
C LEU A 37 -4.41 -7.02 12.51
N GLN A 38 -4.07 -7.12 11.22
CA GLN A 38 -3.28 -8.23 10.67
C GLN A 38 -1.86 -8.28 11.23
N LEU A 39 -1.32 -7.17 11.71
CA LEU A 39 0.04 -7.08 12.24
C LEU A 39 0.13 -7.41 13.75
N ILE A 40 -1.01 -7.51 14.44
CA ILE A 40 -1.06 -7.77 15.88
C ILE A 40 -0.75 -9.23 16.17
N LYS A 41 0.44 -9.48 16.76
CA LYS A 41 0.86 -10.83 17.18
C LYS A 41 -0.16 -11.51 18.10
N ARG A 42 -0.75 -10.75 19.03
CA ARG A 42 -1.74 -11.25 20.01
C ARG A 42 -2.97 -11.83 19.33
N LEU A 43 -3.49 -11.16 18.30
CA LEU A 43 -4.67 -11.61 17.56
C LEU A 43 -4.37 -12.91 16.79
N ARG A 44 -3.18 -12.99 16.18
CA ARG A 44 -2.72 -14.17 15.46
C ARG A 44 -2.57 -15.41 16.34
N HIS A 45 -2.12 -15.25 17.59
CA HIS A 45 -1.94 -16.38 18.51
C HIS A 45 -3.20 -16.73 19.32
N ARG A 46 -3.98 -15.74 19.74
CA ARG A 46 -5.15 -15.95 20.62
C ARG A 46 -6.43 -16.31 19.88
N SER A 47 -6.58 -15.83 18.63
CA SER A 47 -7.81 -16.04 17.84
C SER A 47 -7.48 -16.22 16.36
N PRO A 48 -6.88 -17.36 15.96
CA PRO A 48 -6.43 -17.59 14.59
C PRO A 48 -7.57 -17.55 13.56
N ASN A 49 -8.78 -17.98 13.93
CA ASN A 49 -9.95 -17.91 13.04
C ASN A 49 -10.34 -16.46 12.72
N VAL A 50 -10.30 -15.58 13.73
CA VAL A 50 -10.57 -14.15 13.56
C VAL A 50 -9.50 -13.50 12.69
N HIS A 51 -8.22 -13.83 12.93
CA HIS A 51 -7.12 -13.34 12.09
C HIS A 51 -7.30 -13.74 10.63
N ARG A 52 -7.70 -15.00 10.35
CA ARG A 52 -7.99 -15.49 9.00
C ARG A 52 -9.18 -14.76 8.36
N LEU A 53 -10.30 -14.60 9.09
CA LEU A 53 -11.47 -13.89 8.59
C LEU A 53 -11.13 -12.45 8.19
N ILE A 54 -10.47 -11.71 9.07
CA ILE A 54 -10.01 -10.34 8.77
C ILE A 54 -9.04 -10.37 7.58
N GLY A 55 -8.22 -11.42 7.45
CA GLY A 55 -7.25 -11.57 6.36
C GLY A 55 -7.93 -11.77 5.01
N TYR A 56 -9.02 -12.53 4.97
CA TYR A 56 -9.85 -12.71 3.78
C TYR A 56 -10.55 -11.40 3.39
N VAL A 57 -11.20 -10.74 4.35
CA VAL A 57 -11.87 -9.45 4.10
C VAL A 57 -10.86 -8.41 3.62
N TYR A 58 -9.71 -8.30 4.29
CA TYR A 58 -8.61 -7.43 3.88
C TYR A 58 -8.19 -7.74 2.45
N SER A 59 -7.87 -9.00 2.14
CA SER A 59 -7.42 -9.39 0.80
C SER A 59 -8.45 -9.04 -0.29
N MET A 60 -9.74 -9.26 -0.04
CA MET A 60 -10.81 -8.88 -0.98
C MET A 60 -10.85 -7.36 -1.20
N MET A 61 -10.76 -6.58 -0.12
CA MET A 61 -10.74 -5.11 -0.21
C MET A 61 -9.52 -4.59 -0.98
N ILE A 62 -8.34 -5.19 -0.77
CA ILE A 62 -7.13 -4.82 -1.52
C ILE A 62 -7.25 -5.18 -3.00
N VAL A 63 -7.87 -6.33 -3.35
CA VAL A 63 -8.07 -6.70 -4.76
C VAL A 63 -9.02 -5.71 -5.45
N ILE A 64 -10.16 -5.42 -4.83
CA ILE A 64 -11.13 -4.46 -5.36
C ILE A 64 -10.48 -3.07 -5.47
N GLY A 65 -9.84 -2.60 -4.40
CA GLY A 65 -9.16 -1.32 -4.34
C GLY A 65 -8.02 -1.21 -5.35
N GLY A 66 -7.23 -2.27 -5.54
CA GLY A 66 -6.10 -2.26 -6.47
C GLY A 66 -6.53 -2.25 -7.93
N ILE A 67 -7.56 -3.02 -8.30
CA ILE A 67 -8.11 -3.01 -9.68
C ILE A 67 -8.75 -1.67 -9.99
N THR A 68 -9.61 -1.18 -9.09
CA THR A 68 -10.26 0.12 -9.24
C THR A 68 -9.26 1.27 -9.21
N GLY A 69 -8.23 1.19 -8.37
CA GLY A 69 -7.13 2.16 -8.31
C GLY A 69 -6.30 2.20 -9.58
N LEU A 70 -6.05 1.02 -10.19
CA LEU A 70 -5.36 0.95 -11.48
C LEU A 70 -6.17 1.60 -12.59
N TYR A 71 -7.50 1.40 -12.62
CA TYR A 71 -8.38 2.10 -13.55
C TYR A 71 -8.30 3.62 -13.34
N LEU A 72 -8.42 4.09 -12.10
CA LEU A 72 -8.37 5.52 -11.77
C LEU A 72 -7.02 6.16 -12.11
N ALA A 73 -5.92 5.40 -12.05
CA ALA A 73 -4.59 5.88 -12.41
C ALA A 73 -4.52 6.37 -13.86
N PHE A 74 -5.30 5.81 -14.79
CA PHE A 74 -5.35 6.29 -16.18
C PHE A 74 -6.01 7.67 -16.34
N TYR A 75 -6.81 8.07 -15.35
CA TYR A 75 -7.51 9.36 -15.27
C TYR A 75 -6.86 10.30 -14.24
N ALA A 76 -5.64 10.01 -13.79
CA ALA A 76 -4.93 10.90 -12.89
C ALA A 76 -4.50 12.19 -13.62
N GLU A 77 -4.73 13.32 -12.95
CA GLU A 77 -4.16 14.63 -13.31
C GLU A 77 -2.63 14.60 -13.10
N GLY A 78 -1.85 15.48 -13.77
CA GLY A 78 -0.38 15.45 -13.68
C GLY A 78 0.34 14.69 -14.79
N GLY A 79 -0.34 14.41 -15.90
CA GLY A 79 0.26 13.80 -17.10
C GLY A 79 0.76 12.36 -16.90
N TRP A 80 1.53 11.86 -17.86
CA TRP A 80 1.96 10.44 -17.90
C TRP A 80 2.76 10.00 -16.67
N ILE A 81 3.53 10.90 -16.05
CA ILE A 81 4.38 10.55 -14.91
C ILE A 81 3.54 10.27 -13.65
N ALA A 82 2.49 11.06 -13.40
CA ALA A 82 1.55 10.81 -12.30
C ALA A 82 0.77 9.52 -12.51
N LYS A 83 0.28 9.28 -13.75
CA LYS A 83 -0.40 8.02 -14.12
C LYS A 83 0.49 6.80 -13.87
N LEU A 84 1.77 6.88 -14.22
CA LEU A 84 2.75 5.82 -13.93
C LEU A 84 2.98 5.65 -12.44
N GLY A 85 3.05 6.72 -11.65
CA GLY A 85 3.21 6.65 -10.19
C GLY A 85 2.06 5.91 -9.50
N PHE A 86 0.81 6.30 -9.77
CA PHE A 86 -0.37 5.64 -9.21
C PHE A 86 -0.63 4.24 -9.80
N GLY A 87 -0.30 4.05 -11.08
CA GLY A 87 -0.37 2.74 -11.72
C GLY A 87 0.63 1.75 -11.12
N ALA A 88 1.88 2.18 -10.94
CA ALA A 88 2.93 1.39 -10.29
C ALA A 88 2.57 1.07 -8.84
N LEU A 89 2.01 2.03 -8.10
CA LEU A 89 1.47 1.80 -6.75
C LEU A 89 0.40 0.71 -6.77
N SER A 90 -0.59 0.81 -7.65
CA SER A 90 -1.69 -0.17 -7.74
C SER A 90 -1.18 -1.57 -8.09
N LEU A 91 -0.23 -1.66 -9.03
CA LEU A 91 0.41 -2.94 -9.41
C LEU A 91 1.26 -3.50 -8.27
N ALA A 92 2.07 -2.69 -7.60
CA ALA A 92 2.87 -3.11 -6.46
C ALA A 92 1.99 -3.57 -5.30
N TRP A 93 0.84 -2.93 -5.11
CA TRP A 93 -0.13 -3.26 -4.08
C TRP A 93 -0.76 -4.63 -4.34
N LEU A 94 -1.25 -4.87 -5.56
CA LEU A 94 -1.79 -6.18 -5.95
C LEU A 94 -0.71 -7.27 -5.94
N TYR A 95 0.49 -6.97 -6.45
CA TYR A 95 1.61 -7.90 -6.50
C TYR A 95 2.07 -8.35 -5.11
N SER A 96 2.19 -7.39 -4.17
CA SER A 96 2.59 -7.70 -2.80
C SER A 96 1.56 -8.58 -2.08
N LEU A 97 0.26 -8.36 -2.32
CA LEU A 97 -0.79 -9.25 -1.83
C LEU A 97 -0.68 -10.64 -2.46
N PHE A 98 -0.53 -10.73 -3.78
CA PHE A 98 -0.37 -12.00 -4.47
C PHE A 98 0.82 -12.80 -3.93
N ARG A 99 1.99 -12.16 -3.75
CA ARG A 99 3.18 -12.79 -3.16
C ARG A 99 2.92 -13.27 -1.73
N SER A 100 2.22 -12.47 -0.94
CA SER A 100 1.80 -12.84 0.41
C SER A 100 0.92 -14.10 0.41
N LEU A 101 -0.11 -14.15 -0.44
CA LEU A 101 -1.01 -15.30 -0.54
C LEU A 101 -0.31 -16.54 -1.12
N LYS A 102 0.52 -16.37 -2.16
CA LYS A 102 1.32 -17.46 -2.73
C LYS A 102 2.25 -18.08 -1.69
N SER A 103 2.91 -17.26 -0.88
CA SER A 103 3.84 -17.77 0.15
C SER A 103 3.16 -18.60 1.24
N ILE A 104 1.92 -18.25 1.64
CA ILE A 104 1.19 -19.02 2.66
C ILE A 104 0.48 -20.25 2.07
N ILE A 105 -0.12 -20.14 0.87
CA ILE A 105 -0.92 -21.22 0.27
C ILE A 105 -0.01 -22.27 -0.40
N VAL A 106 0.95 -21.81 -1.20
CA VAL A 106 1.80 -22.68 -2.03
C VAL A 106 3.09 -23.04 -1.30
N ASN A 107 3.83 -22.03 -0.83
CA ASN A 107 5.15 -22.27 -0.22
C ASN A 107 5.05 -22.71 1.25
N ARG A 108 3.87 -22.61 1.87
CA ARG A 108 3.64 -22.90 3.30
C ARG A 108 4.65 -22.19 4.21
N ASP A 109 5.09 -20.98 3.85
CA ASP A 109 6.06 -20.15 4.59
C ASP A 109 5.37 -18.94 5.24
N PRO A 110 5.01 -19.04 6.55
CA PRO A 110 4.39 -17.94 7.28
C PRO A 110 5.32 -16.73 7.48
N ALA A 111 6.64 -16.94 7.44
CA ALA A 111 7.61 -15.86 7.60
C ALA A 111 7.71 -15.03 6.32
N GLU A 112 7.72 -15.67 5.15
CA GLU A 112 7.62 -14.96 3.87
C GLU A 112 6.27 -14.24 3.74
N HIS A 113 5.17 -14.90 4.13
CA HIS A 113 3.83 -14.28 4.17
C HIS A 113 3.82 -12.99 4.98
N GLY A 114 4.30 -13.04 6.23
CA GLY A 114 4.37 -11.86 7.08
C GLY A 114 5.23 -10.73 6.50
N ARG A 115 6.34 -11.06 5.82
CA ARG A 115 7.20 -10.08 5.15
C ARG A 115 6.49 -9.37 3.99
N TRP A 116 5.69 -10.08 3.21
CA TRP A 116 4.91 -9.48 2.12
C TRP A 116 3.68 -8.73 2.64
N MET A 117 3.02 -9.22 3.69
CA MET A 117 1.91 -8.50 4.34
C MET A 117 2.34 -7.14 4.88
N ILE A 118 3.54 -7.02 5.47
CA ILE A 118 4.05 -5.73 5.96
C ILE A 118 4.30 -4.77 4.78
N ARG A 119 4.86 -5.25 3.67
CA ARG A 119 5.05 -4.43 2.45
C ARG A 119 3.71 -3.98 1.87
N ASN A 120 2.75 -4.91 1.80
CA ASN A 120 1.41 -4.63 1.30
C ASN A 120 0.69 -3.59 2.15
N TYR A 121 0.77 -3.70 3.49
CA TYR A 121 0.16 -2.71 4.38
C TYR A 121 0.84 -1.34 4.31
N ALA A 122 2.16 -1.29 4.14
CA ALA A 122 2.87 -0.02 3.92
C ALA A 122 2.45 0.68 2.62
N LEU A 123 2.14 -0.09 1.57
CA LEU A 123 1.51 0.44 0.36
C LEU A 123 0.07 0.92 0.61
N THR A 124 -0.71 0.22 1.43
CA THR A 124 -2.05 0.68 1.85
C THR A 124 -1.97 2.02 2.58
N CYS A 125 -0.95 2.23 3.43
CA CYS A 125 -0.72 3.51 4.11
C CYS A 125 -0.38 4.66 3.15
N ALA A 126 -0.10 4.40 1.87
CA ALA A 126 0.08 5.45 0.87
C ALA A 126 -1.16 6.34 0.74
N ALA A 127 -2.35 5.81 1.04
CA ALA A 127 -3.59 6.60 1.08
C ALA A 127 -3.54 7.71 2.14
N ILE A 128 -2.92 7.44 3.30
CA ILE A 128 -2.77 8.43 4.38
C ILE A 128 -1.76 9.49 3.97
N THR A 129 -0.57 9.07 3.55
CA THR A 129 0.52 9.99 3.17
C THR A 129 0.14 10.86 1.98
N LEU A 130 -0.58 10.29 1.00
CA LEU A 130 -1.16 11.05 -0.11
C LEU A 130 -2.02 12.20 0.42
N ARG A 131 -2.97 11.91 1.33
CA ARG A 131 -3.87 12.92 1.90
C ARG A 131 -3.13 13.98 2.71
N ILE A 132 -2.14 13.58 3.50
CA ILE A 132 -1.29 14.51 4.26
C ILE A 132 -0.52 15.43 3.30
N TYR A 133 0.13 14.88 2.28
CA TYR A 133 0.92 15.69 1.34
C TYR A 133 0.04 16.60 0.48
N THR A 134 -1.13 16.15 0.04
CA THR A 134 -2.07 17.00 -0.69
C THR A 134 -2.62 18.13 0.18
N ALA A 135 -2.95 17.86 1.45
CA ALA A 135 -3.44 18.88 2.37
C ALA A 135 -2.34 19.89 2.72
N LEU A 136 -1.12 19.41 2.97
CA LEU A 136 0.04 20.25 3.25
C LEU A 136 0.39 21.14 2.06
N ALA A 137 0.36 20.59 0.84
CA ALA A 137 0.59 21.34 -0.39
C ALA A 137 -0.43 22.48 -0.56
N ALA A 138 -1.71 22.19 -0.32
CA ALA A 138 -2.78 23.19 -0.39
C ALA A 138 -2.60 24.31 0.65
N VAL A 139 -2.31 23.96 1.91
CA VAL A 139 -2.23 24.94 3.02
C VAL A 139 -0.94 25.77 2.96
N LEU A 140 0.22 25.15 2.70
CA LEU A 140 1.51 25.85 2.79
C LEU A 140 1.86 26.64 1.54
N PHE A 141 1.46 26.16 0.36
CA PHE A 141 1.92 26.73 -0.89
C PHE A 141 0.79 27.37 -1.71
N GLY A 142 -0.48 27.22 -1.30
CA GLY A 142 -1.62 27.74 -2.06
C GLY A 142 -1.73 27.14 -3.47
N LEU A 143 -1.01 26.04 -3.72
CA LEU A 143 -0.93 25.38 -5.03
C LEU A 143 -2.18 24.54 -5.22
N THR A 144 -3.23 25.18 -5.75
CA THR A 144 -4.42 24.51 -6.26
C THR A 144 -4.23 24.02 -7.70
N ASP A 145 -3.22 24.53 -8.42
CA ASP A 145 -2.88 24.11 -9.79
C ASP A 145 -2.07 22.81 -9.81
N THR A 146 -2.67 21.81 -10.44
CA THR A 146 -2.63 20.40 -10.05
C THR A 146 -1.57 19.57 -10.77
N ASN A 147 -0.66 20.15 -11.56
CA ASN A 147 0.21 19.34 -12.42
C ASN A 147 1.57 19.01 -11.79
N ASP A 148 2.40 19.99 -11.44
CA ASP A 148 3.80 19.69 -11.04
C ASP A 148 3.92 19.08 -9.64
N THR A 149 3.18 19.61 -8.67
CA THR A 149 3.17 19.09 -7.29
C THR A 149 2.57 17.68 -7.23
N PHE A 150 1.60 17.40 -8.09
CA PHE A 150 0.88 16.13 -8.08
C PHE A 150 1.72 14.98 -8.65
N ILE A 151 2.60 15.26 -9.62
CA ILE A 151 3.60 14.30 -10.10
C ILE A 151 4.48 13.82 -8.94
N VAL A 152 5.03 14.75 -8.16
CA VAL A 152 5.94 14.40 -7.05
C VAL A 152 5.20 13.63 -5.96
N ILE A 153 3.99 14.08 -5.60
CA ILE A 153 3.15 13.42 -4.59
C ILE A 153 2.77 11.99 -5.01
N ALA A 154 2.51 11.73 -6.30
CA ALA A 154 2.17 10.40 -6.81
C ALA A 154 3.24 9.33 -6.53
N TRP A 155 4.51 9.74 -6.37
CA TRP A 155 5.61 8.86 -6.01
C TRP A 155 5.93 8.91 -4.51
N LEU A 156 5.96 10.12 -3.94
CA LEU A 156 6.29 10.31 -2.52
C LEU A 156 5.27 9.67 -1.58
N CYS A 157 4.01 9.47 -2.00
CA CYS A 157 3.03 8.86 -1.12
C CYS A 157 3.39 7.41 -0.76
N TRP A 158 4.06 6.65 -1.63
CA TRP A 158 4.28 5.22 -1.42
C TRP A 158 5.76 4.79 -1.39
N VAL A 159 6.65 5.45 -2.13
CA VAL A 159 8.08 5.10 -2.18
C VAL A 159 8.74 5.17 -0.79
N PRO A 160 8.59 6.25 0.00
CA PRO A 160 9.13 6.33 1.35
C PRO A 160 8.57 5.25 2.28
N ASN A 161 7.28 4.90 2.14
CA ASN A 161 6.65 3.86 2.95
C ASN A 161 7.30 2.49 2.70
N LEU A 162 7.54 2.15 1.43
CA LEU A 162 8.26 0.92 1.07
C LEU A 162 9.72 0.93 1.51
N LEU A 163 10.42 2.05 1.31
CA LEU A 163 11.82 2.20 1.73
C LEU A 163 11.95 2.01 3.24
N PHE A 164 11.03 2.58 4.03
CA PHE A 164 10.99 2.40 5.47
C PHE A 164 10.87 0.93 5.86
N VAL A 165 9.96 0.18 5.22
CA VAL A 165 9.82 -1.27 5.45
C VAL A 165 11.07 -2.05 5.08
N GLU A 166 11.72 -1.73 3.95
CA GLU A 166 12.92 -2.43 3.51
C GLU A 166 14.11 -2.16 4.44
N LEU A 167 14.27 -0.93 4.92
CA LEU A 167 15.27 -0.56 5.93
C LEU A 167 15.04 -1.31 7.25
N LEU A 168 13.78 -1.46 7.67
CA LEU A 168 13.43 -2.24 8.87
C LEU A 168 13.79 -3.72 8.73
N PHE A 169 13.69 -4.31 7.54
CA PHE A 169 14.07 -5.69 7.31
C PHE A 169 15.58 -5.88 7.16
N ASN A 170 16.29 -4.95 6.52
CA ASN A 170 17.75 -5.02 6.40
C ASN A 170 18.47 -4.90 7.74
N LYS A 171 17.97 -4.09 8.68
CA LYS A 171 18.51 -4.00 10.05
C LYS A 171 18.34 -5.28 10.87
N LYS A 172 17.41 -6.17 10.50
CA LYS A 172 17.09 -7.40 11.24
C LYS A 172 17.83 -8.65 10.77
N LYS A 173 18.64 -8.58 9.70
CA LYS A 173 19.54 -9.70 9.35
C LYS A 173 20.62 -9.80 10.43
N PRO A 174 20.69 -10.87 11.25
CA PRO A 174 21.82 -11.06 12.13
C PRO A 174 23.05 -11.16 11.25
N LYS A 175 24.15 -10.45 11.58
CA LYS A 175 25.47 -10.79 11.05
C LYS A 175 25.62 -12.29 11.25
N ARG A 176 25.66 -13.06 10.16
CA ARG A 176 26.02 -14.48 10.17
C ARG A 176 27.34 -14.53 10.95
N ARG A 177 27.32 -14.97 12.21
CA ARG A 177 28.55 -15.27 12.94
C ARG A 177 29.18 -16.39 12.12
N MET A 178 30.24 -16.06 11.39
CA MET A 178 31.05 -17.08 10.71
C MET A 178 31.46 -18.08 11.79
N PRO A 179 31.33 -19.40 11.56
CA PRO A 179 31.89 -20.38 12.47
C PRO A 179 33.37 -20.07 12.65
N GLN A 180 33.81 -19.83 13.89
CA GLN A 180 35.24 -19.73 14.19
C GLN A 180 35.91 -21.00 13.66
N PRO A 181 37.01 -20.91 12.90
CA PRO A 181 37.80 -22.09 12.56
C PRO A 181 38.19 -22.75 13.88
N ARG A 182 37.80 -24.02 14.06
CA ARG A 182 38.30 -24.82 15.18
C ARG A 182 39.81 -24.88 15.01
N GLN A 183 40.54 -24.12 15.82
CA GLN A 183 41.96 -24.37 16.04
C GLN A 183 42.04 -25.74 16.68
N HIS A 184 42.38 -26.75 15.89
CA HIS A 184 42.84 -28.01 16.45
C HIS A 184 44.14 -27.70 17.19
N ALA A 185 44.02 -27.68 18.51
CA ALA A 185 45.15 -27.72 19.41
C ALA A 185 45.93 -29.01 19.12
N ARG A 186 47.21 -28.82 18.76
CA ARG A 186 48.40 -29.62 19.05
C ARG A 186 48.22 -31.14 19.16
N LEU A 187 49.05 -31.88 18.42
CA LEU A 187 50.18 -32.64 18.96
C LEU A 187 51.27 -32.73 17.88
#